data_AF-A0A6M0J9B0-F1
#
_entry.id   AF-A0A6M0J9B0-F1
#
_cell.length_a   1.000
_cell.length_b   1.000
_cell.length_c   1.000
_cell.angle_alpha   90.00
_cell.angle_beta   90.00
_cell.angle_gamma   90.00
#
_symmetry.space_group_name_H-M   'P 1'
#
loop_
_entity.id
_entity.type
_entity.pdbx_description
1 polymer ?
#
loop_
_entity_poly.entity_id
_entity_poly.type
_entity_poly.pdbx_seq_one_letter_code
_entity_poly.pdbx_strand_id
1 'polypeptide(L)'
;MGDDTLIAFFANADAVAQRIQEWNEYRLKQEIAAKERIIDIQVEKASDAKANKLAAHKLEKLQAWNEAQLERQKLRQKRFEQFKGLVFWLGGWVASGRSGIFFFGSAMLASATFAGVTIINLPTNLSCPDRKSPCYLVYQMRFNNKSVIFPQQTKDIIAEYERNKSKPKRRR
;
A
#
# COMPACT_ATOMS: atom_id res chain seq x y z
N MET A 1 -0.92 -21.78 -111.08
CA MET A 1 -2.10 -21.13 -110.46
C MET A 1 -2.52 -21.85 -109.17
N GLY A 2 -1.57 -22.30 -108.33
CA GLY A 2 -1.86 -23.04 -107.09
C GLY A 2 -1.30 -22.38 -105.82
N ASP A 3 -0.32 -21.49 -105.94
CA ASP A 3 0.37 -20.90 -104.78
C ASP A 3 -0.39 -19.73 -104.14
N ASP A 4 -1.07 -18.90 -104.93
CA ASP A 4 -1.78 -17.70 -104.42
C ASP A 4 -2.97 -18.05 -103.52
N THR A 5 -3.64 -19.19 -103.76
CA THR A 5 -4.78 -19.65 -102.96
C THR A 5 -4.35 -20.25 -101.62
N LEU A 6 -3.19 -20.92 -101.58
CA LEU A 6 -2.59 -21.45 -100.34
C LEU A 6 -2.11 -20.31 -99.43
N ILE A 7 -1.46 -19.28 -99.98
CA ILE A 7 -1.01 -18.11 -99.21
C ILE A 7 -2.20 -17.38 -98.57
N ALA A 8 -3.29 -17.18 -99.32
CA ALA A 8 -4.50 -16.55 -98.79
C ALA A 8 -5.17 -17.39 -97.68
N PHE A 9 -5.12 -18.72 -97.78
CA PHE A 9 -5.65 -19.61 -96.75
C PHE A 9 -4.85 -19.51 -95.44
N PHE A 10 -3.52 -19.53 -95.51
CA PHE A 10 -2.66 -19.39 -94.32
C PHE A 10 -2.80 -18.01 -93.68
N ALA A 11 -2.88 -16.93 -94.46
CA ALA A 11 -3.12 -15.59 -93.94
C ALA A 11 -4.46 -15.48 -93.19
N ASN A 12 -5.51 -16.15 -93.69
CA ASN A 12 -6.79 -16.23 -93.01
C ASN A 12 -6.75 -17.09 -91.75
N ALA A 13 -6.02 -18.21 -91.78
CA ALA A 13 -5.83 -19.07 -90.61
C ALA A 13 -5.08 -18.34 -89.48
N ASP A 14 -4.03 -17.58 -89.83
CA ASP A 14 -3.28 -16.75 -88.88
C ASP A 14 -4.15 -15.62 -88.30
N ALA A 15 -4.98 -14.98 -89.14
CA ALA A 15 -5.92 -13.95 -88.67
C ALA A 15 -7.02 -14.49 -87.75
N VAL A 16 -7.38 -15.77 -87.88
CA VAL A 16 -8.30 -16.46 -86.95
C VAL A 16 -7.58 -16.82 -85.66
N ALA A 17 -6.35 -17.35 -85.74
CA ALA A 17 -5.55 -17.68 -84.57
C ALA A 17 -5.27 -16.45 -83.69
N GLN A 18 -4.94 -15.31 -84.30
CA GLN A 18 -4.74 -14.04 -83.59
C GLN A 18 -6.01 -13.57 -82.88
N ARG A 19 -7.17 -13.62 -83.54
CA ARG A 19 -8.46 -13.25 -82.91
C ARG A 19 -8.82 -14.15 -81.73
N ILE A 20 -8.51 -15.44 -81.82
CA ILE A 20 -8.71 -16.38 -80.70
C ILE A 20 -7.79 -16.04 -79.53
N GLN A 21 -6.52 -15.70 -79.80
CA GLN A 21 -5.59 -15.26 -78.76
C GLN A 21 -6.04 -13.96 -78.09
N GLU A 22 -6.39 -12.94 -78.87
CA GLU A 22 -6.89 -11.67 -78.36
C GLU A 22 -8.16 -11.84 -77.51
N TRP A 23 -9.09 -12.69 -77.96
CA TRP A 23 -10.31 -12.98 -77.22
C TRP A 23 -10.02 -13.71 -75.90
N ASN A 24 -9.10 -14.68 -75.90
CA ASN A 24 -8.67 -15.36 -74.69
C ASN A 24 -7.98 -14.42 -73.71
N GLU A 25 -7.08 -13.55 -74.19
CA GLU A 25 -6.43 -12.54 -73.36
C GLU A 25 -7.43 -11.55 -72.76
N TYR A 26 -8.41 -11.11 -73.54
CA TYR A 26 -9.46 -10.22 -73.07
C TYR A 26 -10.31 -10.87 -71.96
N ARG A 27 -10.74 -12.12 -72.16
CA ARG A 27 -11.46 -12.90 -71.13
C ARG A 27 -10.64 -13.04 -69.85
N LEU A 28 -9.36 -13.35 -69.99
CA LEU A 28 -8.46 -13.57 -68.86
C LEU A 28 -8.23 -12.26 -68.09
N LYS A 29 -8.06 -11.13 -68.78
CA LYS A 29 -8.02 -9.79 -68.17
C LYS A 29 -9.30 -9.45 -67.42
N GLN A 30 -10.48 -9.77 -67.97
CA GLN A 30 -11.75 -9.54 -67.28
C GLN A 30 -11.88 -10.40 -66.01
N GLU A 31 -11.48 -11.67 -66.07
CA GLU A 31 -11.54 -12.56 -64.91
C GLU A 31 -10.58 -12.14 -63.79
N ILE A 32 -9.37 -11.68 -64.14
CA ILE A 32 -8.42 -11.11 -63.18
C ILE A 32 -9.00 -9.85 -62.53
N ALA A 33 -9.49 -8.90 -63.34
CA ALA A 33 -10.07 -7.67 -62.82
C ALA A 33 -11.30 -7.91 -61.92
N ALA A 34 -12.11 -8.93 -62.24
CA ALA A 34 -13.24 -9.34 -61.39
C ALA A 34 -12.77 -9.93 -60.05
N LYS A 35 -11.73 -10.77 -60.06
CA LYS A 35 -11.15 -11.34 -58.84
C LYS A 35 -10.48 -10.29 -57.96
N GLU A 36 -9.76 -9.34 -58.55
CA GLU A 36 -9.14 -8.22 -57.83
C GLU A 36 -10.18 -7.41 -57.06
N ARG A 37 -11.30 -7.02 -57.71
CA ARG A 37 -12.39 -6.31 -57.02
C ARG A 37 -12.98 -7.09 -55.85
N ILE A 38 -13.12 -8.41 -55.99
CA ILE A 38 -13.64 -9.25 -54.90
C ILE A 38 -12.66 -9.28 -53.73
N ILE A 39 -11.36 -9.37 -54.02
CA ILE A 39 -10.31 -9.35 -53.00
C ILE A 39 -10.32 -8.00 -52.28
N ASP A 40 -10.38 -6.88 -53.00
CA ASP A 40 -10.43 -5.54 -52.40
C ASP A 40 -11.62 -5.39 -51.46
N ILE A 41 -12.81 -5.80 -51.89
CA ILE A 41 -14.04 -5.77 -51.07
C ILE A 41 -13.89 -6.66 -49.83
N GLN A 42 -13.27 -7.84 -49.95
CA GLN A 42 -13.06 -8.72 -48.79
C GLN A 42 -12.04 -8.14 -47.81
N VAL A 43 -10.97 -7.52 -48.30
CA VAL A 43 -9.95 -6.86 -47.48
C VAL A 43 -10.58 -5.69 -46.74
N GLU A 44 -11.37 -4.86 -47.40
CA GLU A 44 -12.08 -3.73 -46.80
C GLU A 44 -13.06 -4.20 -45.69
N LYS A 45 -13.88 -5.22 -45.98
CA LYS A 45 -14.77 -5.81 -44.98
C LYS A 45 -14.01 -6.39 -43.78
N ALA A 46 -12.85 -7.01 -44.01
CA ALA A 46 -12.02 -7.56 -42.95
C ALA A 46 -11.36 -6.45 -42.12
N SER A 47 -10.92 -5.35 -42.73
CA SER A 47 -10.39 -4.19 -42.01
C SER A 47 -11.47 -3.50 -41.18
N ASP A 48 -12.67 -3.34 -41.73
CA ASP A 48 -13.81 -2.73 -41.02
C ASP A 48 -14.25 -3.58 -39.83
N ALA A 49 -14.31 -4.91 -40.01
CA ALA A 49 -14.61 -5.83 -38.92
C ALA A 49 -13.57 -5.75 -37.80
N LYS A 50 -12.28 -5.61 -38.13
CA LYS A 50 -11.21 -5.42 -37.13
C LYS A 50 -11.32 -4.07 -36.44
N ALA A 51 -11.59 -2.99 -37.18
CA ALA A 51 -11.78 -1.66 -36.64
C ALA A 51 -12.97 -1.60 -35.66
N ASN A 52 -14.10 -2.22 -36.04
CA ASN A 52 -15.30 -2.31 -35.19
C ASN A 52 -15.04 -3.11 -33.91
N LYS A 53 -14.31 -4.23 -33.98
CA LYS A 53 -13.90 -4.99 -32.79
C LYS A 53 -13.01 -4.17 -31.86
N LEU A 54 -12.06 -3.42 -32.42
CA LEU A 54 -11.19 -2.54 -31.65
C LEU A 54 -11.97 -1.41 -30.98
N ALA A 55 -12.92 -0.80 -31.70
CA ALA A 55 -13.79 0.25 -31.18
C ALA A 55 -14.68 -0.27 -30.04
N ALA A 56 -15.29 -1.44 -30.20
CA ALA A 56 -16.09 -2.09 -29.15
C ALA A 56 -15.25 -2.35 -27.88
N HIS A 57 -14.05 -2.93 -28.03
CA HIS A 57 -13.16 -3.18 -26.90
C HIS A 57 -12.72 -1.88 -26.19
N LYS A 58 -12.48 -0.79 -26.94
CA LYS A 58 -12.18 0.52 -26.35
C LYS A 58 -13.37 1.07 -25.56
N LEU A 59 -14.59 0.93 -26.08
CA LEU A 59 -15.81 1.36 -25.40
C LEU A 59 -16.04 0.58 -24.10
N GLU A 60 -15.90 -0.75 -24.12
CA GLU A 60 -16.01 -1.60 -22.93
C GLU A 60 -14.98 -1.19 -21.86
N LYS A 61 -13.72 -0.96 -22.27
CA LYS A 61 -12.67 -0.53 -21.34
C LYS A 61 -12.96 0.83 -20.73
N LEU A 62 -13.51 1.77 -21.51
CA LEU A 62 -13.91 3.09 -21.01
C LEU A 62 -15.10 3.00 -20.06
N GLN A 63 -16.09 2.16 -20.36
CA GLN A 63 -17.23 1.91 -19.46
C GLN A 63 -16.76 1.32 -18.13
N ALA A 64 -15.95 0.25 -18.16
CA ALA A 64 -15.40 -0.35 -16.95
C ALA A 64 -14.56 0.63 -16.12
N TRP A 65 -13.79 1.51 -16.78
CA TRP A 65 -13.04 2.56 -16.10
C TRP A 65 -13.96 3.57 -15.41
N ASN A 66 -15.02 4.02 -16.10
CA ASN A 66 -15.99 4.96 -15.54
C ASN A 66 -16.75 4.36 -14.35
N GLU A 67 -17.17 3.11 -14.45
CA GLU A 67 -17.82 2.38 -13.35
C GLU A 67 -16.90 2.28 -12.13
N ALA A 68 -15.64 1.88 -12.35
CA ALA A 68 -14.65 1.81 -11.27
C ALA A 68 -14.38 3.18 -10.62
N GLN A 69 -14.38 4.27 -11.39
CA GLN A 69 -14.25 5.63 -10.84
C GLN A 69 -15.48 6.03 -10.02
N LEU A 70 -16.69 5.72 -10.51
CA LEU A 70 -17.93 6.02 -9.83
C LEU A 70 -18.04 5.26 -8.49
N GLU A 71 -17.66 3.99 -8.45
CA GLU A 71 -17.60 3.20 -7.22
C GLU A 71 -16.59 3.77 -6.22
N ARG A 72 -15.40 4.16 -6.68
CA ARG A 72 -14.39 4.81 -5.84
C ARG A 72 -14.90 6.12 -5.26
N GLN A 73 -15.61 6.93 -6.04
CA GLN A 73 -16.22 8.17 -5.55
C GLN A 73 -17.30 7.90 -4.49
N LYS A 74 -18.20 6.94 -4.74
CA LYS A 74 -19.23 6.53 -3.77
C LYS A 74 -18.61 6.04 -2.44
N LEU A 75 -17.54 5.25 -2.51
CA LEU A 75 -16.80 4.80 -1.33
C LEU A 75 -16.16 5.96 -0.57
N ARG A 76 -15.57 6.94 -1.28
CA ARG A 76 -15.01 8.14 -0.66
C ARG A 76 -16.08 8.98 0.03
N GLN A 77 -17.24 9.17 -0.61
CA GLN A 77 -18.36 9.90 -0.02
C GLN A 77 -18.87 9.20 1.25
N LYS A 78 -19.11 7.89 1.21
CA LYS A 78 -19.53 7.12 2.39
C LYS A 78 -18.54 7.25 3.55
N ARG A 79 -17.23 7.14 3.28
CA ARG A 79 -16.19 7.34 4.30
C ARG A 79 -16.20 8.76 4.84
N PHE A 80 -16.40 9.75 3.99
CA PHE A 80 -16.42 11.15 4.40
C PHE A 80 -17.63 11.48 5.28
N GLU A 81 -18.81 10.94 4.97
CA GLU A 81 -20.01 11.10 5.80
C GLU A 81 -19.83 10.49 7.20
N GLN A 82 -19.28 9.27 7.26
CA GLN A 82 -18.93 8.62 8.54
C GLN A 82 -17.92 9.45 9.33
N PHE A 83 -16.88 9.96 8.66
CA PHE A 83 -15.85 10.77 9.29
C PHE A 83 -16.40 12.10 9.79
N LYS A 84 -17.29 12.75 9.01
CA LYS A 84 -17.95 13.99 9.40
C LYS A 84 -18.74 13.82 10.69
N GLY A 85 -19.54 12.75 10.81
CA GLY A 85 -20.27 12.44 12.04
C GLY A 85 -19.34 12.27 13.26
N LEU A 86 -18.23 11.56 13.07
CA LEU A 86 -17.18 11.39 14.09
C LEU A 86 -16.55 12.71 14.51
N VAL A 87 -16.22 13.58 13.56
CA VAL A 87 -15.62 14.90 13.82
C VAL A 87 -16.61 15.81 14.55
N PHE A 88 -17.89 15.83 14.17
CA PHE A 88 -18.90 16.59 14.90
C PHE A 88 -19.10 16.07 16.32
N TRP A 89 -19.14 14.75 16.51
CA TRP A 89 -19.26 14.14 17.83
C TRP A 89 -18.03 14.44 18.70
N LEU A 90 -16.81 14.29 18.16
CA LEU A 90 -15.57 14.62 18.86
C LEU A 90 -15.48 16.11 19.19
N GLY A 91 -15.82 16.98 18.24
CA GLY A 91 -15.86 18.42 18.45
C GLY A 91 -16.84 18.81 19.57
N GLY A 92 -18.04 18.24 19.57
CA GLY A 92 -19.03 18.43 20.63
C GLY A 92 -18.57 17.85 21.97
N TRP A 93 -17.95 16.67 21.98
CA TRP A 93 -17.43 16.05 23.20
C TRP A 93 -16.29 16.86 23.82
N VAL A 94 -15.36 17.37 22.99
CA VAL A 94 -14.28 18.26 23.44
C VAL A 94 -14.84 19.58 23.94
N ALA A 95 -15.77 20.20 23.22
CA ALA A 95 -16.40 21.47 23.59
C ALA A 95 -17.31 21.38 24.83
N SER A 96 -17.85 20.20 25.15
CA SER A 96 -18.72 19.99 26.32
C SER A 96 -18.01 20.12 27.68
N GLY A 97 -16.68 20.28 27.71
CA GLY A 97 -15.89 20.44 28.93
C GLY A 97 -15.69 19.15 29.75
N ARG A 98 -16.52 18.11 29.53
CA ARG A 98 -16.37 16.77 30.15
C ARG A 98 -15.06 16.08 29.76
N SER A 99 -14.55 16.36 28.56
CA SER A 99 -13.26 15.89 28.08
C SER A 99 -12.11 16.25 29.03
N GLY A 100 -12.12 17.48 29.58
CA GLY A 100 -11.10 17.97 30.50
C GLY A 100 -11.00 17.17 31.80
N ILE A 101 -12.14 16.69 32.32
CA ILE A 101 -12.17 15.84 33.53
C ILE A 101 -11.50 14.49 33.27
N PHE A 102 -11.72 13.89 32.09
CA PHE A 102 -11.07 12.64 31.71
C PHE A 102 -9.55 12.81 31.53
N PHE A 103 -9.10 13.89 30.87
CA PHE A 103 -7.67 14.18 30.73
C PHE A 103 -7.01 14.50 32.07
N PHE A 104 -7.67 15.25 32.94
CA PHE A 104 -7.16 15.54 34.28
C PHE A 104 -7.09 14.27 35.13
N GLY A 105 -8.12 13.42 35.08
CA GLY A 105 -8.16 12.14 35.79
C GLY A 105 -7.07 11.17 35.33
N SER A 106 -6.83 11.08 34.02
CA SER A 106 -5.75 10.22 33.48
C SER A 106 -4.36 10.76 33.84
N ALA A 107 -4.16 12.08 33.80
CA ALA A 107 -2.92 12.71 34.24
C ALA A 107 -2.66 12.50 35.74
N MET A 108 -3.70 12.64 36.57
CA MET A 108 -3.64 12.32 38.00
C MET A 108 -3.26 10.86 38.24
N LEU A 109 -3.91 9.92 37.55
CA LEU A 109 -3.60 8.50 37.67
C LEU A 109 -2.15 8.18 37.25
N ALA A 110 -1.68 8.77 36.15
CA ALA A 110 -0.31 8.63 35.67
C ALA A 110 0.69 9.20 36.69
N SER A 111 0.42 10.37 37.27
CA SER A 111 1.28 10.96 38.29
C SER A 111 1.32 10.14 39.58
N ALA A 112 0.18 9.61 40.02
CA ALA A 112 0.07 8.78 41.22
C ALA A 112 0.79 7.43 41.06
N THR A 113 0.68 6.81 39.88
CA THR A 113 1.42 5.59 39.56
C THR A 113 2.92 5.85 39.49
N PHE A 114 3.35 6.97 38.88
CA PHE A 114 4.75 7.36 38.86
C PHE A 114 5.31 7.62 40.26
N ALA A 115 4.56 8.33 41.11
CA ALA A 115 4.90 8.57 42.50
C ALA A 115 4.95 7.25 43.32
N GLY A 116 4.02 6.32 43.07
CA GLY A 116 4.02 5.01 43.70
C GLY A 116 5.26 4.19 43.34
N VAL A 117 5.66 4.18 42.06
CA VAL A 117 6.86 3.48 41.59
C VAL A 117 8.14 4.09 42.17
N THR A 118 8.25 5.42 42.20
CA THR A 118 9.44 6.09 42.77
C THR A 118 9.54 5.90 44.27
N ILE A 119 8.42 5.88 44.98
CA ILE A 119 8.36 5.51 46.39
C ILE A 119 8.87 4.07 46.53
N ILE A 120 8.27 3.08 45.86
CA ILE A 120 8.65 1.66 46.02
C ILE A 120 10.13 1.39 45.69
N ASN A 121 10.67 2.04 44.65
CA ASN A 121 12.06 1.84 44.22
C ASN A 121 13.09 2.74 44.93
N LEU A 122 12.69 3.55 45.92
CA LEU A 122 13.63 4.32 46.72
C LEU A 122 14.48 3.34 47.58
N PRO A 123 15.83 3.39 47.50
CA PRO A 123 16.67 2.45 48.23
C PRO A 123 16.42 2.54 49.73
N THR A 124 16.31 1.38 50.38
CA THR A 124 16.02 1.22 51.81
C THR A 124 17.16 1.70 52.72
N ASN A 125 18.31 2.11 52.19
CA ASN A 125 19.45 2.61 52.95
C ASN A 125 19.76 4.04 52.51
N LEU A 126 19.06 5.00 53.10
CA LEU A 126 19.34 6.43 52.93
C LEU A 126 20.26 6.86 54.07
N SER A 127 21.49 7.25 53.74
CA SER A 127 22.42 7.84 54.71
C SER A 127 21.97 9.27 55.01
N CYS A 128 21.08 9.44 55.97
CA CYS A 128 20.70 10.77 56.45
C CYS A 128 21.78 11.27 57.45
N PRO A 129 22.40 12.43 57.21
CA PRO A 129 23.51 12.92 58.05
C PRO A 129 23.08 13.42 59.44
N ASP A 130 21.79 13.76 59.63
CA ASP A 130 21.27 14.32 60.88
C ASP A 130 19.89 13.75 61.23
N ARG A 131 19.68 13.44 62.52
CA ARG A 131 18.42 12.92 63.10
C ARG A 131 17.28 13.94 63.08
N LYS A 132 17.58 15.24 62.95
CA LYS A 132 16.57 16.29 62.84
C LYS A 132 16.22 16.68 61.39
N SER A 133 16.87 16.06 60.41
CA SER A 133 16.64 16.37 59.01
C SER A 133 15.29 15.80 58.51
N PRO A 134 14.66 16.44 57.52
CA PRO A 134 13.45 15.91 56.89
C PRO A 134 13.66 14.52 56.25
N CYS A 135 14.90 14.22 55.84
CA CYS A 135 15.33 12.89 55.39
C CYS A 135 15.09 11.81 56.46
N TYR A 136 15.47 12.10 57.71
CA TYR A 136 15.30 11.18 58.83
C TYR A 136 13.83 10.96 59.18
N LEU A 137 13.02 12.02 59.19
CA LEU A 137 11.58 11.95 59.43
C LEU A 137 10.85 11.08 58.39
N VAL A 138 11.12 11.30 57.09
CA VAL A 138 10.50 10.53 56.00
C VAL A 138 10.94 9.06 56.05
N TYR A 139 12.20 8.80 56.39
CA TYR A 139 12.72 7.45 56.54
C TYR A 139 12.10 6.72 57.75
N GLN A 140 11.97 7.41 58.89
CA GLN A 140 11.43 6.86 60.13
C GLN A 140 9.94 6.50 60.03
N MET A 141 9.16 7.30 59.29
CA MET A 141 7.76 6.97 59.01
C MET A 141 7.60 5.73 58.12
N ARG A 142 8.61 5.42 57.30
CA ARG A 142 8.51 4.38 56.27
C ARG A 142 9.16 3.06 56.66
N PHE A 143 10.28 3.10 57.39
CA PHE A 143 11.01 1.94 57.85
C PHE A 143 11.11 2.02 59.36
N ASN A 144 10.24 1.26 60.02
CA ASN A 144 10.08 1.21 61.48
C ASN A 144 11.44 0.98 62.18
N ASN A 145 12.05 2.07 62.66
CA ASN A 145 13.22 2.25 63.55
C ASN A 145 14.45 1.30 63.49
N LYS A 146 14.49 0.29 62.62
CA LYS A 146 15.43 -0.84 62.79
C LYS A 146 16.71 -0.76 61.96
N SER A 147 16.83 0.17 61.02
CA SER A 147 18.00 0.22 60.11
C SER A 147 18.33 1.62 59.60
N VAL A 148 18.58 2.58 60.50
CA VAL A 148 19.25 3.83 60.09
C VAL A 148 20.74 3.62 60.24
N ILE A 149 21.45 3.47 59.12
CA ILE A 149 22.92 3.44 59.14
C ILE A 149 23.41 4.88 59.16
N PHE A 150 23.87 5.34 60.33
CA PHE A 150 24.48 6.66 60.46
C PHE A 150 25.84 6.69 59.75
N PRO A 151 26.25 7.82 59.15
CA PRO A 151 27.54 7.94 58.45
C PRO A 151 28.77 7.58 59.30
N GLN A 152 28.67 7.68 60.63
CA GLN A 152 29.69 7.21 61.55
C GLN A 152 29.74 5.67 61.65
N GLN A 153 28.58 5.01 61.67
CA GLN A 153 28.46 3.54 61.69
C GLN A 153 28.76 2.91 60.33
N THR A 154 28.57 3.63 59.22
CA THR A 154 28.89 3.12 57.88
C THR A 154 30.35 2.73 57.74
N LYS A 155 31.27 3.51 58.34
CA LYS A 155 32.71 3.21 58.30
C LYS A 155 33.04 1.92 59.03
N ASP A 156 32.42 1.70 60.19
CA ASP A 156 32.64 0.49 61.00
C ASP A 156 32.05 -0.76 60.34
N ILE A 157 30.86 -0.65 59.74
CA ILE A 157 30.21 -1.76 59.02
C ILE A 157 31.02 -2.14 57.77
N ILE A 158 31.56 -1.17 57.03
CA ILE A 158 32.43 -1.43 55.87
C ILE A 158 33.73 -2.12 56.34
N ALA A 159 34.36 -1.63 57.41
CA ALA A 159 35.57 -2.23 57.96
C ALA A 159 35.34 -3.64 58.51
N GLU A 160 34.16 -3.93 59.07
CA GLU A 160 33.78 -5.27 59.53
C GLU A 160 33.47 -6.21 58.35
N TYR A 161 32.86 -5.70 57.29
CA TYR A 161 32.61 -6.44 56.05
C TYR A 161 33.93 -6.84 55.35
N GLU A 162 34.90 -5.93 55.25
CA GLU A 162 36.23 -6.22 54.68
C GLU A 162 37.01 -7.24 55.54
N ARG A 163 36.89 -7.15 56.87
CA ARG A 163 37.46 -8.15 57.80
C ARG A 163 36.80 -9.53 57.68
N ASN A 164 35.50 -9.60 57.41
CA ASN A 164 34.83 -10.90 57.20
C ASN A 164 35.05 -11.46 55.78
N LYS A 165 35.29 -10.61 54.77
CA LYS A 165 35.64 -11.02 53.40
C LYS A 165 37.02 -11.66 53.31
N SER A 166 37.97 -11.25 54.16
CA SER A 166 39.34 -11.77 54.22
C SER A 166 39.49 -13.04 55.09
N LYS A 167 38.45 -13.47 55.81
CA LYS A 167 38.49 -14.74 56.55
C LYS A 167 38.35 -15.92 55.59
N PRO A 168 39.28 -16.90 55.60
CA PRO A 168 39.13 -18.11 54.80
C PRO A 168 37.89 -18.87 55.28
N LYS A 169 36.94 -19.10 54.37
CA LYS A 169 35.78 -19.96 54.63
C LYS A 169 36.29 -21.36 54.99
N ARG A 170 36.24 -21.71 56.28
CA ARG A 170 36.49 -23.08 56.76
C ARG A 170 35.34 -23.93 56.23
N ARG A 171 35.59 -24.70 55.17
CA ARG A 171 34.65 -25.70 54.64
C ARG A 171 34.44 -26.76 55.73
N ARG A 172 33.21 -26.90 56.20
CA ARG A 172 32.69 -28.15 56.75
C ARG A 172 31.60 -28.62 55.79
#